data_AF-A0A7L8RZB0-F1
#
_entry.id   AF-A0A7L8RZB0-F1
#
_cell.length_a   1.000
_cell.length_b   1.000
_cell.length_c   1.000
_cell.angle_alpha   90.00
_cell.angle_beta   90.00
_cell.angle_gamma   90.00
#
_symmetry.space_group_name_H-M   'P 1'
#
loop_
_entity.id
_entity.type
_entity.pdbx_description
1 polymer ?
#
loop_
_entity_poly.entity_id
_entity_poly.type
_entity_poly.pdbx_seq_one_letter_code
_entity_poly.pdbx_strand_id
1 'polypeptide(L)'
;MIRLELDITRGRGRVPSACDRRADLEAALSSRRPRRLKGPVAVYVRHAASGARAEAGCGDAADFGRCILDTLTAHGLIDGLVRRLTVEWVADDKRAEDGPRCVVLIQPEVAA
;
A
#
# COMPACT_ATOMS: atom_id res chain seq x y z
N MET A 1 -9.66 10.38 -6.42
CA MET A 1 -9.23 9.15 -5.71
C MET A 1 -8.33 8.35 -6.64
N ILE A 2 -7.21 7.84 -6.12
CA ILE A 2 -6.28 6.96 -6.84
C ILE A 2 -6.33 5.59 -6.18
N ARG A 3 -6.38 4.52 -6.97
CA ARG A 3 -6.28 3.14 -6.52
C ARG A 3 -5.08 2.50 -7.21
N LEU A 4 -4.16 1.94 -6.43
CA LEU A 4 -3.02 1.16 -6.90
C LEU A 4 -3.19 -0.27 -6.40
N GLU A 5 -3.00 -1.21 -7.30
CA GLU A 5 -3.13 -2.63 -7.04
C GLU A 5 -1.75 -3.22 -7.25
N LEU A 6 -1.17 -3.72 -6.16
CA LEU A 6 0.19 -4.25 -6.15
C LEU A 6 0.08 -5.76 -6.09
N ASP A 7 0.64 -6.40 -7.13
CA ASP A 7 0.78 -7.84 -7.17
C ASP A 7 2.06 -8.22 -6.45
N ILE A 8 2.02 -8.16 -5.12
CA ILE A 8 3.17 -8.49 -4.28
C ILE A 8 3.31 -10.02 -4.23
N THR A 9 3.73 -10.59 -5.35
CA THR A 9 3.89 -12.03 -5.57
C THR A 9 5.34 -12.34 -5.87
N ARG A 10 6.14 -12.43 -4.81
CA ARG A 10 7.42 -13.14 -4.85
C ARG A 10 7.59 -14.02 -3.62
N GLY A 11 6.96 -15.21 -3.68
CA GLY A 11 7.34 -16.34 -2.84
C GLY A 11 6.19 -16.95 -2.06
N ARG A 12 6.04 -18.27 -2.20
CA ARG A 12 5.21 -19.14 -1.36
C ARG A 12 5.49 -18.83 0.13
N GLY A 13 4.60 -18.11 0.80
CA GLY A 13 4.66 -17.84 2.24
C GLY A 13 5.82 -16.95 2.72
N ARG A 14 6.55 -16.24 1.85
CA ARG A 14 7.57 -15.27 2.28
C ARG A 14 6.96 -13.87 2.38
N VAL A 15 7.31 -13.16 3.45
CA VAL A 15 6.99 -11.74 3.59
C VAL A 15 7.87 -10.94 2.61
N PRO A 16 7.27 -10.14 1.72
CA PRO A 16 7.99 -9.27 0.80
C PRO A 16 8.88 -8.31 1.58
N SER A 17 10.13 -8.15 1.16
CA SER A 17 11.05 -7.20 1.79
C SER A 17 10.58 -5.76 1.56
N ALA A 18 11.12 -4.78 2.30
CA ALA A 18 10.87 -3.36 2.00
C ALA A 18 11.23 -2.99 0.54
N CYS A 19 12.30 -3.59 0.01
CA CYS A 19 12.74 -3.38 -1.37
C CYS A 19 11.75 -3.95 -2.39
N ASP A 20 11.21 -5.16 -2.16
CA ASP A 20 10.21 -5.74 -3.06
C ASP A 20 8.93 -4.89 -3.09
N ARG A 21 8.46 -4.48 -1.91
CA ARG A 21 7.27 -3.63 -1.72
C ARG A 21 7.41 -2.31 -2.47
N ARG A 22 8.59 -1.69 -2.39
CA ARG A 22 8.91 -0.47 -3.12
C ARG A 22 8.93 -0.69 -4.63
N ALA A 23 9.60 -1.73 -5.11
CA ALA A 23 9.70 -2.02 -6.55
C ALA A 23 8.32 -2.23 -7.19
N ASP A 24 7.43 -2.99 -6.53
CA ASP A 24 6.07 -3.22 -7.03
C ASP A 24 5.24 -1.93 -7.04
N LEU A 25 5.39 -1.08 -6.02
CA LEU A 25 4.74 0.22 -5.98
C LEU A 25 5.25 1.15 -7.09
N GLU A 26 6.57 1.21 -7.31
CA GLU A 26 7.18 1.99 -8.40
C GLU A 26 6.70 1.50 -9.77
N ALA A 27 6.55 0.19 -9.96
CA ALA A 27 6.00 -0.40 -11.18
C ALA A 27 4.52 -0.02 -11.39
N ALA A 28 3.71 -0.05 -10.32
CA ALA A 28 2.31 0.37 -10.38
C ALA A 28 2.16 1.86 -10.70
N LEU A 29 3.01 2.71 -10.12
CA LEU A 29 3.03 4.15 -10.40
C LEU A 29 3.46 4.44 -11.85
N SER A 30 4.49 3.74 -12.33
CA SER A 30 5.02 3.91 -13.69
C SER A 30 4.03 3.46 -14.77
N SER A 31 3.29 2.38 -14.50
CA SER A 31 2.28 1.85 -15.43
C SER A 31 1.01 2.69 -15.46
N ARG A 32 0.46 3.07 -14.30
CA ARG A 32 -0.80 3.83 -14.22
C ARG A 32 -0.62 5.34 -14.43
N ARG A 33 0.60 5.87 -14.26
CA ARG A 33 0.95 7.31 -14.35
C ARG A 33 -0.12 8.21 -13.70
N PRO A 34 -0.48 7.96 -12.43
CA PRO A 34 -1.54 8.72 -11.78
C PRO A 34 -1.18 10.20 -11.67
N ARG A 35 -2.17 11.08 -11.78
CA ARG A 35 -1.98 12.52 -11.63
C ARG A 35 -1.65 12.85 -10.17
N ARG A 36 -0.72 13.79 -9.98
CA ARG A 36 -0.40 14.37 -8.66
C ARG A 36 -1.66 14.89 -7.96
N LEU A 37 -1.80 14.57 -6.68
CA LEU A 37 -2.81 15.14 -5.80
C LEU A 37 -2.22 16.35 -5.08
N LYS A 38 -2.98 17.43 -5.03
CA LYS A 38 -2.61 18.65 -4.29
C LYS A 38 -3.33 18.69 -2.96
N GLY A 39 -2.63 19.12 -1.92
CA GLY A 39 -3.20 19.29 -0.58
C GLY A 39 -3.20 18.01 0.25
N PRO A 40 -3.90 18.04 1.41
CA PRO A 40 -3.94 16.92 2.34
C PRO A 40 -4.56 15.67 1.73
N VAL A 41 -4.02 14.50 2.09
CA VAL A 41 -4.51 13.20 1.62
C VAL A 41 -4.71 12.21 2.77
N ALA A 42 -5.68 11.31 2.57
CA ALA A 42 -5.83 10.08 3.33
C ALA A 42 -5.29 8.91 2.50
N VAL A 43 -4.51 8.04 3.13
CA VAL A 43 -3.93 6.84 2.53
C VAL A 43 -4.45 5.61 3.28
N TYR A 44 -5.07 4.70 2.56
CA TYR A 44 -5.49 3.40 3.07
C TYR A 44 -4.73 2.31 2.33
N VAL A 45 -4.10 1.41 3.09
CA VAL A 45 -3.33 0.29 2.59
C VAL A 45 -3.95 -0.99 3.14
N ARG A 46 -4.36 -1.89 2.26
CA ARG A 46 -4.79 -3.24 2.63
C ARG A 46 -3.79 -4.23 2.08
N HIS A 47 -3.28 -5.11 2.93
CA HIS A 47 -2.37 -6.18 2.54
C HIS A 47 -2.91 -7.54 2.97
N ALA A 48 -3.04 -8.46 2.03
CA ALA A 48 -3.38 -9.84 2.26
C ALA A 48 -2.11 -10.66 2.55
N ALA A 49 -2.06 -11.29 3.72
CA ALA A 49 -0.96 -12.14 4.16
C ALA A 49 -1.47 -13.52 4.58
N SER A 50 -0.66 -14.57 4.39
CA SER A 50 -0.99 -15.95 4.80
C SER A 50 -0.16 -16.43 5.99
N GLY A 51 -0.69 -17.41 6.71
CA GLY A 51 -0.01 -18.13 7.80
C GLY A 51 0.09 -17.34 9.11
N ALA A 52 0.99 -17.79 9.99
CA ALA A 52 1.17 -17.27 11.36
C ALA A 52 1.40 -15.74 11.45
N ARG A 53 1.78 -15.09 10.35
CA ARG A 53 1.94 -13.62 10.29
C ARG A 53 0.65 -12.84 10.03
N ALA A 54 -0.37 -13.45 9.42
CA ALA A 54 -1.72 -12.89 9.41
C ALA A 54 -2.28 -12.85 10.85
N GLU A 55 -1.98 -13.89 11.64
CA GLU A 55 -2.45 -14.04 13.02
C GLU A 55 -1.66 -13.18 14.02
N ALA A 56 -0.35 -13.04 13.82
CA ALA A 56 0.51 -12.26 14.71
C ALA A 56 0.38 -10.72 14.53
N GLY A 57 -0.45 -10.25 13.58
CA GLY A 57 -0.57 -8.82 13.28
C GLY A 57 0.80 -8.20 13.07
N CYS A 58 1.50 -8.64 12.02
CA CYS A 58 2.93 -8.40 11.80
C CYS A 58 3.37 -7.01 12.31
N GLY A 59 4.31 -6.96 13.27
CA GLY A 59 4.81 -5.76 13.95
C GLY A 59 5.52 -4.72 13.08
N ASP A 60 5.22 -4.68 11.78
CA ASP A 60 5.79 -3.85 10.72
C ASP A 60 4.69 -3.10 9.91
N ALA A 61 3.50 -2.91 10.48
CA ALA A 61 2.47 -2.07 9.83
C ALA A 61 2.95 -0.62 9.65
N ALA A 62 3.73 -0.13 10.62
CA ALA A 62 4.30 1.21 10.63
C ALA A 62 5.38 1.38 9.55
N ASP A 63 6.39 0.49 9.47
CA ASP A 63 7.43 0.67 8.44
C ASP A 63 6.91 0.34 7.04
N PHE A 64 5.91 -0.54 6.93
CA PHE A 64 5.21 -0.72 5.66
C PHE A 64 4.50 0.54 5.21
N GLY A 65 3.68 1.13 6.09
CA GLY A 65 2.99 2.39 5.81
C GLY A 65 3.97 3.50 5.44
N ARG A 66 5.08 3.62 6.19
CA ARG A 66 6.15 4.58 5.92
C ARG A 66 6.79 4.37 4.55
N CYS A 67 7.12 3.13 4.18
CA CYS A 67 7.69 2.80 2.87
C CYS A 67 6.76 3.23 1.71
N ILE A 68 5.44 3.01 1.85
CA ILE A 68 4.46 3.50 0.88
C ILE A 68 4.50 5.03 0.80
N LEU A 69 4.40 5.74 1.94
CA LEU A 69 4.39 7.20 1.96
C LEU A 69 5.66 7.84 1.37
N ASP A 70 6.83 7.30 1.73
CA ASP A 70 8.12 7.76 1.23
C ASP A 70 8.17 7.61 -0.30
N THR A 71 7.70 6.48 -0.83
CA THR A 71 7.65 6.23 -2.27
C THR A 71 6.67 7.15 -2.99
N LEU A 72 5.45 7.34 -2.46
CA LEU A 72 4.46 8.25 -3.05
C LEU A 72 4.96 9.71 -3.08
N THR A 73 5.68 10.12 -2.04
CA THR A 73 6.28 11.46 -1.93
C THR A 73 7.47 11.61 -2.89
N ALA A 74 8.36 10.61 -2.97
CA ALA A 74 9.51 10.62 -3.87
C ALA A 74 9.10 10.69 -5.36
N HIS A 75 7.98 10.07 -5.72
CA HIS A 75 7.41 10.16 -7.07
C HIS A 75 6.59 11.42 -7.32
N GLY A 76 6.50 12.33 -6.34
CA GLY A 76 5.74 13.57 -6.46
C GLY A 76 4.24 13.36 -6.62
N LEU A 77 3.71 12.20 -6.21
CA LEU A 77 2.27 11.93 -6.29
C LEU A 77 1.51 12.69 -5.20
N ILE A 78 2.14 12.86 -4.05
CA ILE A 78 1.63 13.58 -2.89
C ILE A 78 2.71 14.54 -2.35
N ASP A 79 2.29 15.60 -1.70
CA ASP A 79 3.18 16.67 -1.21
C ASP A 79 3.61 16.44 0.26
N GLY A 80 3.56 15.19 0.74
CA GLY A 80 3.90 14.81 2.12
C GLY A 80 2.82 15.13 3.17
N LEU A 81 1.77 15.87 2.82
CA LEU A 81 0.64 16.17 3.72
C LEU A 81 -0.33 14.99 3.85
N VAL A 82 0.08 13.95 4.58
CA VAL A 82 -0.78 12.80 4.90
C VAL A 82 -1.44 13.04 6.25
N ARG A 83 -2.77 13.18 6.26
CA ARG A 83 -3.56 13.44 7.47
C ARG A 83 -4.00 12.14 8.14
N ARG A 84 -4.26 11.11 7.35
CA ARG A 84 -4.64 9.78 7.82
C ARG A 84 -3.90 8.72 7.04
N LEU A 85 -3.27 7.80 7.78
CA LEU A 85 -2.72 6.57 7.25
C LEU A 85 -3.40 5.40 7.96
N THR A 86 -4.05 4.53 7.20
CA THR A 86 -4.63 3.29 7.71
C THR A 86 -3.96 2.12 7.00
N VAL A 87 -3.40 1.20 7.78
CA VAL A 87 -2.78 -0.02 7.26
C VAL A 87 -3.51 -1.22 7.86
N GLU A 88 -4.15 -1.99 7.01
CA GLU A 88 -4.94 -3.16 7.38
C GLU A 88 -4.28 -4.44 6.84
N TRP A 89 -4.13 -5.42 7.70
CA TRP A 89 -3.69 -6.75 7.35
C TRP A 89 -4.91 -7.67 7.32
N VAL A 90 -5.12 -8.33 6.18
CA VAL A 90 -6.18 -9.33 6.03
C VAL A 90 -5.57 -10.69 5.79
N ALA A 91 -6.22 -11.73 6.27
CA ALA A 91 -5.81 -13.09 5.99
C ALA A 91 -6.03 -13.41 4.49
N ASP A 92 -5.07 -14.10 3.86
CA ASP A 92 -5.07 -14.39 2.42
C ASP A 92 -6.25 -15.29 2.00
N ASP A 93 -6.74 -16.15 2.89
CA ASP A 93 -7.96 -16.96 2.71
C ASP A 93 -9.25 -16.13 2.70
N LYS A 94 -9.19 -14.87 3.16
CA LYS A 94 -10.29 -13.89 3.09
C LYS A 94 -10.15 -12.94 1.90
N ARG A 95 -9.17 -13.16 1.02
CA ARG A 95 -9.03 -12.49 -0.28
C ARG A 95 -10.03 -13.13 -1.25
N ALA A 96 -10.69 -12.32 -2.08
CA ALA A 96 -11.35 -12.88 -3.27
C ALA A 96 -10.26 -13.59 -4.11
N GLU A 97 -10.50 -14.82 -4.57
CA GLU A 97 -9.46 -15.71 -5.16
C GLU A 97 -8.53 -14.98 -6.16
N ASP A 98 -9.06 -14.01 -6.91
CA ASP A 98 -8.36 -13.22 -7.94
C ASP A 98 -8.03 -11.74 -7.58
N GLY A 99 -8.39 -11.23 -6.41
CA GLY A 99 -8.23 -9.78 -6.09
C GLY A 99 -6.79 -9.41 -5.73
N PRO A 100 -6.20 -8.24 -5.98
CA PRO A 100 -4.78 -7.96 -5.68
C PRO A 100 -4.37 -8.21 -4.21
N ARG A 101 -3.14 -8.72 -3.99
CA ARG A 101 -2.61 -8.98 -2.64
C ARG A 101 -2.41 -7.73 -1.81
N CYS A 102 -2.09 -6.61 -2.46
CA CYS A 102 -2.02 -5.32 -1.78
C CYS A 102 -2.77 -4.25 -2.57
N VAL A 103 -3.55 -3.44 -1.86
CA VAL A 103 -4.30 -2.33 -2.42
C VAL A 103 -3.92 -1.07 -1.67
N VAL A 104 -3.49 -0.04 -2.40
CA VAL A 104 -3.24 1.29 -1.87
C VAL A 104 -4.28 2.23 -2.44
N LEU A 105 -5.06 2.86 -1.57
CA LEU A 105 -6.04 3.88 -1.90
C LEU A 105 -5.54 5.23 -1.41
N ILE A 106 -5.54 6.22 -2.29
CA ILE A 106 -5.11 7.58 -1.98
C ILE A 106 -6.26 8.53 -2.33
N GLN A 107 -6.76 9.24 -1.34
CA GLN A 107 -7.91 10.11 -1.47
C GLN A 107 -7.53 11.53 -1.03
N PRO A 108 -7.96 12.58 -1.75
CA PRO A 108 -7.93 13.93 -1.21
C PRO A 108 -8.71 13.97 0.09
N GLU A 109 -8.10 14.51 1.15
CA GLU A 109 -8.79 14.74 2.41
C GLU A 109 -9.41 16.14 2.33
N VAL A 110 -10.68 16.16 1.92
CA VAL A 110 -11.49 17.38 2.01
C VAL A 110 -11.82 17.53 3.50
N ALA A 111 -11.40 18.65 4.10
CA ALA A 111 -11.85 18.99 5.45
C ALA A 111 -13.39 19.00 5.43
N ALA A 112 -13.99 18.09 6.19
CA ALA A 112 -15.44 18.03 6.40
C ALA A 112 -15.92 19.26 7.16
#